data_AF-A0A1C7M7R0-F1
#
_entry.id   AF-A0A1C7M7R0-F1
#
_cell.length_a   1.000
_cell.length_b   1.000
_cell.length_c   1.000
_cell.angle_alpha   90.00
_cell.angle_beta   90.00
_cell.angle_gamma   90.00
#
_symmetry.space_group_name_H-M   'P 1'
#
loop_
_entity.id
_entity.type
_entity.pdbx_description
1 polymer ?
#
loop_
_entity_poly.entity_id
_entity_poly.type
_entity_poly.pdbx_seq_one_letter_code
_entity_poly.pdbx_strand_id
1 'polypeptide(L)'
;MNWTNLDYFSLQWTLPMALVNKPHPQTLTSLTLKNLLPLPFVFYETEAFARVLSSLRHLSISMHGLDFHAHGTEAMWSLMWSRTIPLRVLTPPQPQLTSLILISDQPVGVVPLMDLSGLFYPALRRLTMGGMTFDEHRCMEDFIVRHRATLNSLVLDSCPMFFGTTAGAPHRSWATVCARFQETLENLVELQVWLRTRWGWERGDRNRARRCA
;
A
#
# COMPACT_ATOMS: atom_id res chain seq x y z
N MET A 1 11.26 -4.74 29.33
CA MET A 1 10.25 -3.93 28.60
C MET A 1 10.95 -2.70 28.07
N ASN A 2 11.11 -2.58 26.74
CA ASN A 2 11.77 -1.44 26.10
C ASN A 2 10.81 -0.25 26.05
N TRP A 3 11.21 0.86 26.67
CA TRP A 3 10.44 2.12 26.76
C TRP A 3 10.20 2.79 25.41
N THR A 4 10.95 2.43 24.37
CA THR A 4 10.80 2.98 23.01
C THR A 4 9.44 2.68 22.38
N ASN A 5 8.85 1.52 22.66
CA ASN A 5 7.57 1.14 22.06
C ASN A 5 6.41 2.03 22.52
N LEU A 6 6.36 2.40 23.81
CA LEU A 6 5.30 3.23 24.39
C LEU A 6 5.21 4.61 23.73
N ASP A 7 6.36 5.22 23.41
CA ASP A 7 6.40 6.51 22.72
C ASP A 7 5.82 6.43 21.30
N TYR A 8 6.09 5.34 20.56
CA TYR A 8 5.50 5.13 19.23
C TYR A 8 3.98 4.92 19.29
N PHE A 9 3.48 4.20 20.29
CA PHE A 9 2.03 4.03 20.51
C PHE A 9 1.34 5.37 20.75
N SER A 10 1.88 6.19 21.66
CA SER A 10 1.32 7.49 21.99
C SER A 10 1.35 8.45 20.80
N LEU A 11 2.43 8.44 20.01
CA LEU A 11 2.59 9.34 18.87
C LEU A 11 1.69 8.95 17.68
N GLN A 12 1.55 7.65 17.38
CA GLN A 12 0.65 7.17 16.33
C GLN A 12 -0.82 7.37 16.70
N TRP A 13 -1.19 7.33 17.98
CA TRP A 13 -2.56 7.60 18.44
C TRP A 13 -2.93 9.09 18.39
N THR A 14 -1.99 9.98 18.73
CA THR A 14 -2.27 11.41 18.88
C THR A 14 -2.56 12.09 17.53
N LEU A 15 -1.86 11.69 16.47
CA LEU A 15 -2.01 12.33 15.14
C LEU A 15 -3.39 12.08 14.50
N PRO A 16 -3.91 10.85 14.40
CA PRO A 16 -5.25 10.59 13.88
C PRO A 16 -6.36 11.19 14.75
N MET A 17 -6.20 11.19 16.07
CA MET A 17 -7.16 11.84 16.96
C MET A 17 -7.21 13.36 16.75
N ALA A 18 -6.07 14.01 16.48
CA ALA A 18 -6.06 15.41 16.07
C ALA A 18 -6.72 15.62 14.69
N LEU A 19 -6.58 14.65 13.77
CA LEU A 19 -7.26 14.63 12.47
C LEU A 19 -8.76 14.31 12.56
N VAL A 20 -9.28 13.81 13.69
CA VAL A 20 -10.71 13.56 13.85
C VAL A 20 -11.38 14.67 14.67
N ASN A 21 -10.69 15.19 15.68
CA ASN A 21 -11.29 16.08 16.68
C ASN A 21 -11.23 17.57 16.34
N LYS A 22 -10.51 17.98 15.30
CA LYS A 22 -10.48 19.38 14.85
C LYS A 22 -11.38 19.56 13.63
N PRO A 23 -12.12 20.68 13.52
CA PRO A 23 -12.76 21.06 12.28
C PRO A 23 -11.66 21.32 11.25
N HIS A 24 -11.38 20.33 10.41
CA HIS A 24 -10.41 20.49 9.34
C HIS A 24 -10.95 21.45 8.30
N PRO A 25 -10.07 22.26 7.69
CA PRO A 25 -10.49 23.00 6.51
C PRO A 25 -10.95 21.96 5.48
N GLN A 26 -12.06 22.22 4.80
CA GLN A 26 -12.64 21.38 3.72
C GLN A 26 -11.70 21.23 2.49
N THR A 27 -10.42 21.53 2.66
CA THR A 27 -9.38 21.68 1.65
C THR A 27 -8.28 20.61 1.75
N LEU A 28 -8.32 19.70 2.74
CA LEU A 28 -7.33 18.64 2.81
C LEU A 28 -7.48 17.70 1.61
N THR A 29 -6.50 17.76 0.72
CA THR A 29 -6.46 16.99 -0.53
C THR A 29 -5.33 15.97 -0.54
N SER A 30 -4.41 16.02 0.42
CA SER A 30 -3.26 15.13 0.49
C SER A 30 -3.01 14.67 1.92
N LEU A 31 -2.88 13.36 2.12
CA LEU A 31 -2.50 12.75 3.39
C LEU A 31 -1.34 11.79 3.18
N THR A 32 -0.33 11.89 4.05
CA THR A 32 0.82 10.97 4.07
C THR A 32 1.01 10.44 5.48
N LEU A 33 0.82 9.14 5.64
CA LEU A 33 1.01 8.41 6.88
C LEU A 33 2.25 7.53 6.75
N LYS A 34 3.30 7.86 7.48
CA LYS A 34 4.58 7.14 7.43
C LYS A 34 4.78 6.25 8.64
N ASN A 35 5.39 5.09 8.42
CA ASN A 35 5.73 4.10 9.45
C ASN A 35 4.55 3.75 10.38
N LEU A 36 3.37 3.53 9.80
CA LEU A 36 2.23 3.08 10.58
C LEU A 36 2.47 1.68 11.13
N LEU A 37 2.35 1.52 12.43
CA LEU A 37 2.29 0.21 13.06
C LEU A 37 0.90 -0.40 12.81
N PRO A 38 0.80 -1.74 12.71
CA PRO A 38 -0.45 -2.43 12.42
C PRO A 38 -1.35 -2.52 13.66
N LEU A 39 -1.77 -1.38 14.20
CA LEU A 39 -2.58 -1.34 15.41
C LEU A 39 -4.04 -1.07 15.07
N PRO A 40 -4.99 -1.90 15.55
CA PRO A 40 -6.41 -1.76 15.24
C PRO A 40 -7.03 -0.66 16.10
N PHE A 41 -6.80 0.58 15.70
CA PHE A 41 -7.35 1.73 16.40
C PHE A 41 -8.82 1.98 16.05
N VAL A 42 -9.64 2.31 17.06
CA VAL A 42 -11.08 2.55 16.90
C VAL A 42 -11.38 3.72 15.95
N PHE A 43 -10.47 4.69 15.81
CA PHE A 43 -10.70 5.85 14.94
C PHE A 43 -10.87 5.47 13.46
N TYR A 44 -10.30 4.33 13.01
CA TYR A 44 -10.50 3.85 11.63
C TYR A 44 -11.98 3.57 11.31
N GLU A 45 -12.80 3.34 12.33
CA GLU A 45 -14.22 3.06 12.19
C GLU A 45 -15.10 4.31 12.25
N THR A 46 -14.52 5.47 12.55
CA THR A 46 -15.30 6.71 12.73
C THR A 46 -15.66 7.35 11.39
N GLU A 47 -16.87 7.91 11.31
CA GLU A 47 -17.31 8.68 10.14
C GLU A 47 -16.45 9.95 9.92
N ALA A 48 -15.92 10.52 10.99
CA ALA A 48 -15.02 11.66 10.89
C ALA A 48 -13.73 11.31 10.12
N PHE A 49 -13.13 10.16 10.42
CA PHE A 49 -11.96 9.69 9.69
C PHE A 49 -12.29 9.39 8.23
N ALA A 50 -13.41 8.71 7.97
CA ALA A 50 -13.88 8.44 6.61
C ALA A 50 -14.08 9.73 5.80
N ARG A 51 -14.71 10.76 6.40
CA ARG A 51 -14.90 12.08 5.75
C ARG A 51 -13.58 12.76 5.38
N VAL A 52 -12.57 12.70 6.25
CA VAL A 52 -11.24 13.25 5.96
C VAL A 52 -10.60 12.52 4.79
N LEU A 53 -10.75 11.21 4.70
CA LEU A 53 -10.22 10.42 3.58
C LEU A 53 -10.99 10.67 2.29
N SER A 54 -12.31 10.83 2.36
CA SER A 54 -13.15 11.07 1.19
C SER A 54 -12.78 12.33 0.41
N SER A 55 -12.16 13.35 1.03
CA SER A 55 -11.71 14.57 0.34
C SER A 55 -10.35 14.43 -0.37
N LEU A 56 -9.65 13.31 -0.20
CA LEU A 56 -8.27 13.18 -0.65
C LEU A 56 -8.14 12.91 -2.14
N ARG A 57 -7.24 13.66 -2.77
CA ARG A 57 -6.71 13.40 -4.12
C ARG A 57 -5.38 12.65 -4.09
N HIS A 58 -4.67 12.71 -2.96
CA HIS A 58 -3.39 12.04 -2.75
C HIS A 58 -3.39 11.32 -1.41
N LEU A 59 -3.10 10.03 -1.44
CA LEU A 59 -3.00 9.20 -0.26
C LEU A 59 -1.70 8.42 -0.31
N SER A 60 -0.88 8.56 0.73
CA SER A 60 0.35 7.79 0.90
C SER A 60 0.33 7.10 2.25
N ILE A 61 0.51 5.80 2.25
CA ILE A 61 0.58 4.96 3.44
C ILE A 61 1.84 4.11 3.33
N SER A 62 2.69 4.18 4.36
CA SER A 62 3.73 3.18 4.57
C SER A 62 3.51 2.53 5.93
N MET A 63 3.41 1.22 5.96
CA MET A 63 3.31 0.45 7.20
C MET A 63 4.64 -0.22 7.53
N HIS A 64 4.89 -0.39 8.82
CA HIS A 64 6.04 -1.10 9.33
C HIS A 64 5.56 -2.24 10.24
N GLY A 65 5.88 -3.46 9.86
CA GLY A 65 5.79 -4.60 10.72
C GLY A 65 6.82 -4.49 11.83
N LEU A 66 6.38 -4.51 13.09
CA LEU A 66 7.29 -4.77 14.20
C LEU A 66 7.96 -6.14 13.93
N ASP A 67 9.26 -6.31 14.22
CA ASP A 67 9.95 -7.60 14.07
C ASP A 67 9.07 -8.74 14.65
N PHE A 68 8.39 -9.48 13.76
CA PHE A 68 7.22 -10.34 14.09
C PHE A 68 7.59 -11.61 14.85
N HIS A 69 8.80 -11.67 15.43
CA HIS A 69 9.23 -12.79 16.26
C HIS A 69 8.59 -12.80 17.66
N ALA A 70 7.81 -11.76 18.02
CA ALA A 70 7.06 -11.71 19.27
C ALA A 70 5.58 -12.09 19.04
N HIS A 71 5.18 -13.24 19.59
CA HIS A 71 3.83 -13.83 19.52
C HIS A 71 2.71 -12.81 19.76
N GLY A 72 1.80 -12.65 18.77
CA GLY A 72 0.55 -11.88 18.89
C GLY A 72 0.39 -10.70 17.92
N THR A 73 1.47 -10.23 17.30
CA THR A 73 1.43 -9.08 16.36
C THR A 73 1.01 -9.49 14.94
N GLU A 74 1.23 -10.74 14.54
CA GLU A 74 0.86 -11.29 13.22
C GLU A 74 -0.65 -11.20 12.95
N ALA A 75 -1.49 -11.44 13.97
CA ALA A 75 -2.94 -11.32 13.83
C ALA A 75 -3.36 -9.87 13.55
N MET A 76 -2.70 -8.90 14.19
CA MET A 76 -2.97 -7.48 13.97
C MET A 76 -2.48 -7.02 12.59
N TRP A 77 -1.29 -7.46 12.16
CA TRP A 77 -0.79 -7.26 10.81
C TRP A 77 -1.75 -7.80 9.76
N SER A 78 -2.20 -9.03 9.95
CA SER A 78 -3.15 -9.69 9.06
C SER A 78 -4.48 -8.95 9.02
N LEU A 79 -5.03 -8.56 10.17
CA LEU A 79 -6.27 -7.79 10.25
C LEU A 79 -6.14 -6.43 9.55
N MET A 80 -5.01 -5.76 9.71
CA MET A 80 -4.79 -4.45 9.12
C MET A 80 -4.77 -4.52 7.59
N TRP A 81 -4.02 -5.46 7.01
CA TRP A 81 -3.90 -5.58 5.56
C TRP A 81 -5.10 -6.26 4.89
N SER A 82 -5.73 -7.23 5.54
CA SER A 82 -6.89 -7.94 4.98
C SER A 82 -8.20 -7.17 5.12
N ARG A 83 -8.32 -6.28 6.12
CA ARG A 83 -9.59 -5.64 6.46
C ARG A 83 -9.49 -4.13 6.62
N THR A 84 -8.64 -3.64 7.53
CA THR A 84 -8.64 -2.21 7.89
C THR A 84 -8.22 -1.32 6.73
N ILE A 85 -7.07 -1.61 6.11
CA ILE A 85 -6.54 -0.80 5.01
C ILE A 85 -7.51 -0.82 3.80
N PRO A 86 -7.91 -1.97 3.23
CA PRO A 86 -8.84 -1.99 2.11
C PRO A 86 -10.17 -1.29 2.43
N LEU A 87 -10.83 -1.68 3.53
CA LEU A 87 -12.21 -1.27 3.77
C LEU A 87 -12.34 0.12 4.36
N ARG A 88 -11.45 0.51 5.28
CA ARG A 88 -11.58 1.75 6.06
C ARG A 88 -10.70 2.88 5.53
N VAL A 89 -9.59 2.55 4.88
CA VAL A 89 -8.63 3.56 4.41
C VAL A 89 -8.68 3.77 2.91
N LEU A 90 -8.80 2.70 2.13
CA LEU A 90 -8.73 2.75 0.67
C LEU A 90 -10.10 2.97 0.00
N THR A 91 -11.21 2.54 0.63
CA THR A 91 -12.57 2.75 0.13
C THR A 91 -13.00 4.22 0.07
N PRO A 92 -12.82 5.06 1.12
CA PRO A 92 -13.39 6.40 1.14
C PRO A 92 -12.93 7.38 0.03
N PRO A 93 -11.63 7.44 -0.36
CA PRO A 93 -11.15 8.41 -1.35
C PRO A 93 -11.47 8.05 -2.81
N GLN A 94 -12.13 6.91 -3.07
CA GLN A 94 -12.30 6.35 -4.42
C GLN A 94 -12.69 7.35 -5.52
N PRO A 95 -13.71 8.22 -5.34
CA PRO A 95 -14.23 9.04 -6.43
C PRO A 95 -13.24 10.05 -7.03
N GLN A 96 -12.22 10.49 -6.27
CA GLN A 96 -11.35 11.59 -6.68
C GLN A 96 -9.85 11.35 -6.45
N LEU A 97 -9.47 10.16 -5.96
CA LEU A 97 -8.07 9.84 -5.74
C LEU A 97 -7.31 9.81 -7.08
N THR A 98 -6.24 10.60 -7.16
CA THR A 98 -5.39 10.72 -8.35
C THR A 98 -3.99 10.14 -8.14
N SER A 99 -3.57 9.97 -6.88
CA SER A 99 -2.27 9.41 -6.50
C SER A 99 -2.42 8.52 -5.29
N LEU A 100 -1.99 7.27 -5.41
CA LEU A 100 -1.96 6.30 -4.32
C LEU A 100 -0.55 5.76 -4.14
N ILE A 101 -0.05 5.80 -2.91
CA ILE A 101 1.20 5.16 -2.50
C ILE A 101 0.89 4.21 -1.36
N LEU A 102 1.20 2.93 -1.55
CA LEU A 102 0.99 1.89 -0.57
C LEU A 102 2.28 1.08 -0.41
N ILE A 103 2.94 1.23 0.73
CA ILE A 103 4.22 0.59 0.99
C ILE A 103 4.10 -0.27 2.24
N SER A 104 4.54 -1.51 2.11
CA SER A 104 4.76 -2.43 3.20
C SER A 104 6.25 -2.74 3.28
N ASP A 105 6.78 -2.78 4.49
CA ASP A 105 8.13 -3.26 4.76
C ASP A 105 8.22 -4.79 4.79
N GLN A 106 7.10 -5.49 4.66
CA GLN A 106 7.05 -6.95 4.55
C GLN A 106 6.12 -7.38 3.42
N PRO A 107 6.31 -8.58 2.83
CA PRO A 107 5.41 -9.08 1.81
C PRO A 107 3.95 -9.13 2.28
N VAL A 108 3.04 -8.56 1.48
CA VAL A 108 1.58 -8.59 1.68
C VAL A 108 0.90 -8.88 0.35
N GLY A 109 -0.32 -9.40 0.36
CA GLY A 109 -1.09 -9.69 -0.86
C GLY A 109 -1.55 -11.14 -0.94
N VAL A 110 -0.70 -12.09 -0.54
CA VAL A 110 -1.04 -13.52 -0.42
C VAL A 110 -1.18 -13.91 1.05
N VAL A 111 -0.14 -13.64 1.84
CA VAL A 111 -0.14 -13.81 3.30
C VAL A 111 0.48 -12.57 3.96
N PRO A 112 -0.30 -11.70 4.62
CA PRO A 112 -1.77 -11.72 4.65
C PRO A 112 -2.38 -11.43 3.28
N LEU A 113 -3.55 -12.02 3.02
CA LEU A 113 -4.35 -11.73 1.82
C LEU A 113 -4.80 -10.28 1.86
N MET A 114 -4.59 -9.55 0.76
CA MET A 114 -5.09 -8.18 0.59
C MET A 114 -6.00 -8.14 -0.64
N ASP A 115 -7.31 -8.12 -0.40
CA ASP A 115 -8.29 -8.06 -1.48
C ASP A 115 -8.57 -6.61 -1.91
N LEU A 116 -8.18 -6.28 -3.13
CA LEU A 116 -8.43 -4.98 -3.79
C LEU A 116 -9.46 -5.08 -4.92
N SER A 117 -10.15 -6.22 -5.05
CA SER A 117 -11.12 -6.47 -6.12
C SER A 117 -12.27 -5.47 -6.12
N GLY A 118 -12.72 -5.05 -4.92
CA GLY A 118 -13.79 -4.07 -4.73
C GLY A 118 -13.39 -2.60 -4.89
N LEU A 119 -12.12 -2.28 -5.20
CA LEU A 119 -11.63 -0.91 -5.28
C LEU A 119 -11.44 -0.44 -6.73
N PHE A 120 -11.96 0.74 -7.04
CA PHE A 120 -11.74 1.41 -8.32
C PHE A 120 -11.63 2.93 -8.16
N TYR A 121 -10.57 3.49 -8.74
CA TYR A 121 -10.23 4.91 -8.65
C TYR A 121 -10.32 5.55 -10.05
N PRO A 122 -11.48 6.08 -10.46
CA PRO A 122 -11.70 6.55 -11.84
C PRO A 122 -10.73 7.67 -12.27
N ALA A 123 -10.12 8.40 -11.34
CA ALA A 123 -9.19 9.48 -11.63
C ALA A 123 -7.71 9.16 -11.34
N LEU A 124 -7.38 7.89 -11.03
CA LEU A 124 -6.03 7.50 -10.61
C LEU A 124 -5.02 7.65 -11.74
N ARG A 125 -4.01 8.48 -11.52
CA ARG A 125 -2.93 8.74 -12.48
C ARG A 125 -1.61 8.14 -12.04
N ARG A 126 -1.35 8.13 -10.72
CA ARG A 126 -0.10 7.64 -10.15
C ARG A 126 -0.36 6.56 -9.12
N LEU A 127 0.32 5.43 -9.28
CA LEU A 127 0.28 4.32 -8.35
C LEU A 127 1.69 3.92 -7.97
N THR A 128 1.97 3.88 -6.67
CA THR A 128 3.19 3.28 -6.13
C THR A 128 2.80 2.16 -5.18
N MET A 129 3.33 0.97 -5.43
CA MET A 129 3.14 -0.19 -4.57
C MET A 129 4.50 -0.72 -4.16
N GLY A 130 4.72 -0.92 -2.87
CA GLY A 130 5.90 -1.58 -2.36
C GLY A 130 5.56 -2.66 -1.36
N GLY A 131 6.24 -3.80 -1.42
CA GLY A 131 5.88 -4.96 -0.57
C GLY A 131 4.66 -5.75 -1.03
N MET A 132 4.03 -5.38 -2.15
CA MET A 132 2.86 -6.10 -2.67
C MET A 132 3.30 -7.33 -3.45
N THR A 133 2.77 -8.49 -3.08
CA THR A 133 3.13 -9.80 -3.62
C THR A 133 2.27 -10.09 -4.85
N PHE A 134 2.92 -10.43 -5.95
CA PHE A 134 2.28 -10.90 -7.18
C PHE A 134 2.23 -12.41 -7.19
N ASP A 135 1.15 -12.98 -7.74
CA ASP A 135 0.94 -14.42 -7.76
C ASP A 135 0.24 -14.87 -9.06
N GLU A 136 -0.08 -16.16 -9.13
CA GLU A 136 -0.78 -16.76 -10.27
C GLU A 136 -2.26 -16.34 -10.38
N HIS A 137 -2.87 -15.89 -9.28
CA HIS A 137 -4.26 -15.41 -9.23
C HIS A 137 -4.41 -13.99 -9.79
N ARG A 138 -3.30 -13.27 -9.95
CA ARG A 138 -3.23 -11.96 -10.62
C ARG A 138 -4.03 -10.86 -9.91
N CYS A 139 -4.41 -11.03 -8.65
CA CYS A 139 -5.23 -10.06 -7.92
C CYS A 139 -4.62 -8.65 -7.93
N MET A 140 -3.30 -8.54 -7.72
CA MET A 140 -2.59 -7.26 -7.76
C MET A 140 -2.50 -6.67 -9.18
N GLU A 141 -2.27 -7.49 -10.20
CA GLU A 141 -2.26 -7.05 -11.59
C GLU A 141 -3.64 -6.54 -12.02
N ASP A 142 -4.69 -7.29 -11.67
CA ASP A 142 -6.08 -6.99 -12.00
C ASP A 142 -6.50 -5.65 -11.42
N PHE A 143 -6.08 -5.36 -10.19
CA PHE A 143 -6.25 -4.05 -9.58
C PHE A 143 -5.55 -2.93 -10.38
N ILE A 144 -4.29 -3.13 -10.79
CA ILE A 144 -3.55 -2.13 -11.59
C ILE A 144 -4.25 -1.90 -12.94
N VAL A 145 -4.49 -2.96 -13.71
CA VAL A 145 -5.02 -2.85 -15.08
C VAL A 145 -6.44 -2.33 -15.16
N ARG A 146 -7.22 -2.41 -14.08
CA ARG A 146 -8.53 -1.76 -13.97
C ARG A 146 -8.45 -0.25 -14.22
N HIS A 147 -7.30 0.36 -13.98
CA HIS A 147 -7.05 1.78 -14.17
C HIS A 147 -6.38 2.11 -15.52
N ARG A 148 -6.44 1.19 -16.50
CA ARG A 148 -5.76 1.32 -17.80
C ARG A 148 -5.98 2.66 -18.52
N ALA A 149 -7.18 3.22 -18.41
CA ALA A 149 -7.56 4.44 -19.10
C ALA A 149 -7.03 5.72 -18.43
N THR A 150 -6.50 5.66 -17.22
CA THR A 150 -6.12 6.87 -16.46
C THR A 150 -4.73 6.80 -15.84
N LEU A 151 -4.24 5.60 -15.52
CA LEU A 151 -2.94 5.40 -14.90
C LEU A 151 -1.82 5.75 -15.89
N ASN A 152 -0.99 6.71 -15.53
CA ASN A 152 0.12 7.19 -16.36
C ASN A 152 1.51 6.97 -15.75
N SER A 153 1.59 6.77 -14.43
CA SER A 153 2.85 6.45 -13.73
C SER A 153 2.62 5.31 -12.75
N LEU A 154 3.43 4.25 -12.89
CA LEU A 154 3.42 3.06 -12.05
C LEU A 154 4.82 2.81 -11.48
N VAL A 155 4.91 2.73 -10.16
CA VAL A 155 6.14 2.37 -9.45
C VAL A 155 5.89 1.09 -8.65
N LEU A 156 6.67 0.05 -8.94
CA LEU A 156 6.69 -1.21 -8.20
C LEU A 156 8.00 -1.29 -7.43
N ASP A 157 7.90 -1.20 -6.11
CA ASP A 157 9.06 -1.12 -5.22
C ASP A 157 9.22 -2.42 -4.43
N SER A 158 10.21 -3.21 -4.83
CA SER A 158 10.58 -4.45 -4.17
C SER A 158 9.48 -5.51 -4.17
N CYS A 159 8.42 -5.36 -4.96
CA CYS A 159 7.31 -6.33 -5.03
C CYS A 159 7.81 -7.76 -5.32
N PRO A 160 7.55 -8.75 -4.44
CA PRO A 160 7.95 -10.13 -4.69
C PRO A 160 6.97 -10.86 -5.60
N MET A 161 7.45 -11.92 -6.26
CA MET A 161 6.61 -12.93 -6.91
C MET A 161 6.44 -14.10 -5.94
N PHE A 162 5.22 -14.61 -5.79
CA PHE A 162 4.93 -15.78 -4.97
C PHE A 162 5.32 -17.06 -5.72
N PHE A 163 6.05 -17.95 -5.04
CA PHE A 163 6.57 -19.21 -5.62
C PHE A 163 5.72 -20.45 -5.28
N GLY A 164 4.66 -20.31 -4.47
CA GLY A 164 3.90 -21.46 -3.99
C GLY A 164 4.67 -22.32 -2.98
N THR A 165 4.04 -23.42 -2.54
CA THR A 165 4.63 -24.39 -1.59
C THR A 165 5.37 -25.53 -2.29
N THR A 166 5.24 -25.67 -3.61
CA THR A 166 5.96 -26.65 -4.41
C THR A 166 7.30 -26.06 -4.84
N ALA A 167 8.39 -26.83 -4.67
CA ALA A 167 9.77 -26.42 -4.92
C ALA A 167 10.06 -26.23 -6.43
N GLY A 168 9.43 -25.23 -7.05
CA GLY A 168 9.51 -24.92 -8.47
C GLY A 168 9.69 -23.42 -8.74
N ALA A 169 9.95 -23.09 -10.01
CA ALA A 169 9.90 -21.72 -10.50
C ALA A 169 8.48 -21.15 -10.31
N PRO A 170 8.33 -19.81 -10.14
CA PRO A 170 7.01 -19.25 -9.96
C PRO A 170 6.22 -19.50 -11.25
N HIS A 171 4.95 -19.88 -11.13
CA HIS A 171 4.07 -20.12 -12.28
C HIS A 171 3.96 -18.90 -13.19
N ARG A 172 4.30 -17.71 -12.67
CA ARG A 172 4.27 -16.44 -13.37
C ARG A 172 5.60 -15.72 -13.24
N SER A 173 6.11 -15.21 -14.35
CA SER A 173 7.36 -14.44 -14.39
C SER A 173 7.08 -12.94 -14.40
N TRP A 174 8.05 -12.14 -13.93
CA TRP A 174 7.99 -10.68 -14.07
C TRP A 174 7.90 -10.23 -15.53
N ALA A 175 8.52 -10.98 -16.47
CA ALA A 175 8.40 -10.70 -17.90
C ALA A 175 6.94 -10.78 -18.37
N THR A 176 6.19 -11.80 -17.91
CA THR A 176 4.76 -11.96 -18.21
C THR A 176 3.92 -10.83 -17.62
N VAL A 177 4.24 -10.37 -16.40
CA VAL A 177 3.56 -9.24 -15.75
C VAL A 177 3.81 -7.95 -16.53
N CYS A 178 5.06 -7.67 -16.89
CA CYS A 178 5.43 -6.49 -17.67
C CYS A 178 4.78 -6.49 -19.06
N ALA A 179 4.76 -7.63 -19.76
CA ALA A 179 4.09 -7.76 -21.06
C ALA A 179 2.60 -7.41 -20.96
N ARG A 180 1.90 -7.93 -19.94
CA ARG A 180 0.50 -7.61 -19.69
C ARG A 180 0.28 -6.10 -19.47
N PHE A 181 1.13 -5.46 -18.68
CA PHE A 181 1.05 -4.02 -18.45
C PHE A 181 1.24 -3.22 -19.72
N GLN A 182 2.23 -3.59 -20.54
CA GLN A 182 2.48 -2.96 -21.83
C GLN A 182 1.29 -3.12 -22.79
N GLU A 183 0.63 -4.28 -22.82
CA GLU A 183 -0.52 -4.54 -23.68
C GLU A 183 -1.80 -3.84 -23.20
N THR A 184 -1.97 -3.69 -21.89
CA THR A 184 -3.26 -3.29 -21.31
C THR A 184 -3.31 -1.84 -20.86
N LEU A 185 -2.21 -1.25 -20.35
CA LEU A 185 -2.22 0.08 -19.76
C LEU A 185 -2.05 1.17 -20.82
N GLU A 186 -3.18 1.53 -21.44
CA GLU A 186 -3.29 2.46 -22.59
C GLU A 186 -2.57 3.80 -22.41
N ASN A 187 -2.56 4.36 -21.19
CA ASN A 187 -2.01 5.68 -20.89
C ASN A 187 -0.72 5.66 -20.06
N LEU A 188 -0.12 4.48 -19.81
CA LEU A 188 1.10 4.37 -19.02
C LEU A 188 2.30 4.94 -19.78
N VAL A 189 2.87 6.03 -19.25
CA VAL A 189 4.08 6.67 -19.82
C VAL A 189 5.32 6.36 -19.00
N GLU A 190 5.15 5.98 -17.73
CA GLU A 190 6.24 5.75 -16.80
C GLU A 190 6.02 4.46 -16.02
N LEU A 191 6.92 3.49 -16.21
CA LEU A 191 7.02 2.29 -15.38
C LEU A 191 8.38 2.26 -14.70
N GLN A 192 8.39 2.20 -13.38
CA GLN A 192 9.61 1.96 -12.61
C GLN A 192 9.47 0.71 -11.78
N VAL A 193 10.45 -0.18 -11.87
CA VAL A 193 10.56 -1.37 -11.03
C VAL A 193 11.84 -1.27 -10.24
N TRP A 194 11.73 -1.18 -8.92
CA TRP A 194 12.87 -1.07 -8.01
C TRP A 194 13.04 -2.38 -7.27
N LEU A 195 14.29 -2.77 -7.06
CA LEU A 195 14.65 -3.92 -6.23
C LEU A 195 15.51 -3.43 -5.08
N ARG A 196 14.90 -3.24 -3.91
CA ARG A 196 15.66 -3.02 -2.69
C ARG A 196 15.93 -4.38 -2.06
N THR A 197 17.21 -4.68 -1.87
CA THR A 197 17.66 -5.97 -1.33
C THR A 197 17.48 -6.07 0.19
N ARG A 198 16.89 -5.03 0.83
CA ARG A 198 16.61 -4.98 2.27
C ARG A 198 15.22 -4.41 2.50
N TRP A 199 14.38 -5.23 3.11
CA TRP A 199 13.07 -4.88 3.63
C TRP A 199 13.28 -4.24 5.02
N GLY A 200 12.89 -2.97 5.21
CA GLY A 200 13.13 -2.21 6.46
C GLY A 200 14.05 -1.00 6.29
N TRP A 201 13.96 -0.04 7.21
CA TRP A 201 14.61 1.28 7.14
C TRP A 201 16.11 1.26 6.75
N GLU A 202 16.46 1.91 5.64
CA GLU A 202 17.71 2.66 5.56
C GLU A 202 17.44 4.14 5.27
N ARG A 203 18.01 5.01 6.11
CA ARG A 203 18.13 6.44 5.87
C ARG A 203 19.08 6.66 4.69
N GLY A 204 18.56 6.67 3.47
CA GLY A 204 19.28 7.23 2.33
C GLY A 204 19.29 6.38 1.08
N ASP A 205 18.16 6.28 0.40
CA ASP A 205 18.15 5.87 -1.01
C ASP A 205 17.98 7.10 -1.90
N ARG A 206 19.09 7.78 -2.18
CA ARG A 206 19.27 8.51 -3.43
C ARG A 206 20.11 7.62 -4.32
N ASN A 207 19.56 7.27 -5.49
CA ASN A 207 20.23 6.60 -6.62
C ASN A 207 20.44 5.09 -6.50
N ARG A 208 19.46 4.31 -6.98
CA ARG A 208 19.67 3.03 -7.67
C ARG A 208 18.41 2.59 -8.43
N ALA A 209 18.01 3.39 -9.43
CA ALA A 209 17.06 2.94 -10.42
C ALA A 209 17.79 2.05 -11.43
N ARG A 210 17.45 0.76 -11.51
CA ARG A 210 17.72 -0.04 -12.70
C ARG A 210 16.54 0.18 -13.65
N ARG A 211 16.80 0.79 -14.80
CA ARG A 211 15.81 0.86 -15.88
C ARG A 211 15.77 -0.51 -16.56
N CYS A 212 14.61 -1.15 -16.60
CA CYS A 212 14.38 -2.25 -17.53
C CYS A 212 14.39 -1.65 -18.94
N ALA A 213 15.31 -2.10 -19.78
CA ALA A 213 15.37 -1.81 -21.21
C ALA A 213 14.67 -2.93 -21.98
#